data_AF-A0A268BP11-F1
#
_entry.id   AF-A0A268BP11-F1
#
_cell.length_a   1.000
_cell.length_b   1.000
_cell.length_c   1.000
_cell.angle_alpha   90.00
_cell.angle_beta   90.00
_cell.angle_gamma   90.00
#
_symmetry.space_group_name_H-M   'P 1'
#
loop_
_entity.id
_entity.type
_entity.pdbx_description
1 polymer ?
#
loop_
_entity_poly.entity_id
_entity_poly.type
_entity_poly.pdbx_seq_one_letter_code
_entity_poly.pdbx_strand_id
1 'polypeptide(L)' 'MTRKTWMYLFIMLSGFAMGIYNNFTNTGTLMLMTVLLAAAVIMILFNISIWLRNRGQKKR' A
#
# COMPACT_ATOMS: atom_id res chain seq x y z
N MET A 1 -8.63 12.41 10.10
CA MET A 1 -9.22 11.05 10.22
C MET A 1 -9.81 10.88 11.61
N THR A 2 -11.05 10.42 11.74
CA THR A 2 -11.73 10.26 13.04
C THR A 2 -11.38 8.90 13.67
N ARG A 3 -11.54 8.74 14.99
CA ARG A 3 -11.28 7.48 15.72
C ARG A 3 -12.03 6.28 15.12
N LYS A 4 -13.25 6.52 14.61
CA LYS A 4 -14.06 5.54 13.89
C LYS A 4 -13.38 5.08 12.59
N THR A 5 -12.80 6.00 11.82
CA THR A 5 -12.06 5.67 10.59
C THR A 5 -10.88 4.73 10.84
N TRP A 6 -10.11 4.97 11.92
CA TRP A 6 -8.99 4.10 12.29
C TRP A 6 -9.44 2.70 12.71
N MET A 7 -10.58 2.62 13.42
CA MET A 7 -11.16 1.34 13.85
C MET A 7 -11.65 0.52 12.65
N TYR A 8 -12.30 1.15 11.68
CA TYR A 8 -12.68 0.50 10.41
C TYR A 8 -11.46 0.06 9.60
N LEU A 9 -10.43 0.90 9.51
CA LEU A 9 -9.19 0.56 8.81
C LEU A 9 -8.51 -0.67 9.44
N PHE A 10 -8.48 -0.74 10.78
CA PHE A 10 -7.92 -1.87 11.51
C PHE A 10 -8.67 -3.18 11.25
N ILE A 11 -10.00 -3.15 11.25
CA ILE A 11 -10.84 -4.31 10.94
C ILE A 11 -10.61 -4.77 9.50
N MET A 12 -10.54 -3.83 8.55
CA MET A 12 -10.33 -4.14 7.13
C MET A 12 -8.96 -4.80 6.88
N LEU A 13 -7.91 -4.27 7.50
CA LEU A 13 -6.55 -4.83 7.41
C LEU A 13 -6.46 -6.21 8.07
N SER A 14 -7.17 -6.41 9.18
CA SER A 14 -7.20 -7.71 9.88
C SER A 14 -7.91 -8.78 9.04
N GLY A 15 -9.07 -8.45 8.45
CA GLY A 15 -9.78 -9.36 7.55
C GLY A 15 -8.97 -9.71 6.29
N PHE A 16 -8.24 -8.73 5.75
CA PHE A 16 -7.32 -8.95 4.63
C PHE A 16 -6.19 -9.92 5.02
N ALA A 17 -5.52 -9.69 6.16
CA ALA A 17 -4.46 -10.57 6.66
C ALA A 17 -4.95 -12.00 6.92
N MET A 18 -6.18 -12.15 7.43
CA MET A 18 -6.77 -13.47 7.69
C MET A 18 -7.13 -14.20 6.40
N GLY A 19 -7.65 -13.49 5.39
CA GLY A 19 -7.90 -14.03 4.05
C GLY A 19 -6.62 -14.47 3.33
N ILE A 20 -5.51 -13.77 3.57
CA ILE A 20 -4.17 -14.11 3.08
C ILE A 20 -3.63 -15.35 3.78
N TYR A 21 -3.72 -15.40 5.12
CA TYR A 21 -3.26 -16.55 5.90
C TYR A 21 -3.99 -17.84 5.51
N ASN A 22 -5.30 -17.77 5.29
CA ASN A 22 -6.11 -18.93 4.94
C ASN A 22 -5.89 -19.42 3.49
N ASN A 23 -5.38 -18.57 2.60
CA ASN A 23 -5.11 -18.89 1.19
C ASN A 23 -3.62 -18.92 0.84
N PHE A 24 -2.72 -18.95 1.84
CA PHE A 24 -1.28 -18.77 1.65
C PHE A 24 -0.62 -19.82 0.74
N THR A 25 -1.27 -20.96 0.52
CA THR A 25 -0.87 -22.03 -0.41
C THR A 25 -1.37 -21.84 -1.84
N ASN A 26 -2.26 -20.88 -2.10
CA ASN A 26 -2.82 -20.65 -3.42
C ASN A 26 -1.94 -19.65 -4.19
N THR A 27 -1.10 -20.17 -5.08
CA THR A 27 -0.15 -19.42 -5.93
C THR A 27 -0.76 -18.18 -6.56
N GLY A 28 -2.04 -18.22 -6.94
CA GLY A 28 -2.75 -17.07 -7.51
C GLY A 28 -2.89 -15.88 -6.55
N THR A 29 -3.14 -16.14 -5.26
CA THR A 29 -3.25 -15.08 -4.23
C THR A 29 -1.91 -14.45 -3.89
N LEU A 30 -0.83 -15.25 -3.85
CA LEU A 30 0.54 -14.75 -3.66
C LEU A 30 0.99 -13.89 -4.85
N MET A 31 0.69 -14.30 -6.08
CA MET A 31 0.98 -13.51 -7.27
C MET A 31 0.25 -12.15 -7.25
N LEU A 32 -1.05 -12.15 -6.91
CA LEU A 32 -1.84 -10.93 -6.81
C LEU A 32 -1.30 -9.98 -5.74
N MET A 33 -0.95 -10.49 -4.55
CA MET A 33 -0.33 -9.68 -3.50
C MET A 33 1.01 -9.09 -3.93
N THR A 34 1.84 -9.87 -4.60
CA THR A 34 3.16 -9.43 -5.07
C THR A 34 3.02 -8.28 -6.06
N VAL A 35 2.07 -8.38 -7.00
CA VAL A 35 1.77 -7.32 -7.97
C VAL A 35 1.25 -6.06 -7.27
N LEU A 36 0.33 -6.20 -6.31
CA LEU A 36 -0.21 -5.06 -5.56
C LEU A 36 0.86 -4.34 -4.73
N LEU A 37 1.74 -5.10 -4.06
CA LEU A 37 2.88 -4.57 -3.33
C LEU A 37 3.84 -3.83 -4.25
N ALA A 38 4.18 -4.42 -5.40
CA ALA A 38 5.05 -3.77 -6.38
C ALA A 38 4.45 -2.45 -6.89
N ALA A 39 3.16 -2.43 -7.23
CA ALA A 39 2.46 -1.23 -7.66
C ALA A 39 2.46 -0.13 -6.59
N ALA A 40 2.22 -0.49 -5.32
CA ALA A 40 2.25 0.44 -4.20
C ALA A 40 3.65 1.07 -4.03
N VAL A 41 4.71 0.26 -4.08
CA VAL A 41 6.10 0.75 -3.98
C VAL A 41 6.43 1.70 -5.13
N ILE A 42 6.05 1.36 -6.36
CA ILE A 42 6.27 2.22 -7.54
C ILE A 42 5.58 3.57 -7.36
N MET A 43 4.33 3.59 -6.92
CA MET A 43 3.60 4.85 -6.67
C MET A 43 4.29 5.71 -5.61
N ILE A 44 4.78 5.09 -4.53
CA ILE A 44 5.50 5.80 -3.46
C ILE A 44 6.79 6.41 -4.00
N LEU A 45 7.61 5.63 -4.71
CA LEU A 45 8.87 6.11 -5.29
C LEU A 45 8.63 7.24 -6.30
N PHE A 46 7.59 7.12 -7.13
CA PHE A 46 7.21 8.15 -8.09
C PHE A 46 6.78 9.45 -7.39
N ASN A 47 5.96 9.35 -6.34
CA ASN A 47 5.50 10.51 -5.58
C ASN A 47 6.67 11.20 -4.86
N ILE A 48 7.61 10.43 -4.28
CA ILE A 48 8.84 10.97 -3.69
C ILE A 48 9.69 11.69 -4.76
N SER A 49 9.83 11.09 -5.94
CA SER A 49 10.61 11.67 -7.05
C SER A 49 10.02 13.01 -7.50
N ILE A 50 8.69 13.10 -7.65
CA ILE A 50 8.00 14.36 -7.97
C ILE A 50 8.22 15.39 -6.87
N TRP A 51 8.08 14.99 -5.61
CA TRP A 51 8.25 15.89 -4.47
C TRP A 51 9.68 16.46 -4.38
N LEU A 52 10.69 15.62 -4.60
CA LEU A 52 12.09 16.04 -4.67
C LEU A 52 12.33 17.02 -5.84
N ARG A 53 11.77 16.74 -7.01
CA ARG A 53 11.87 17.62 -8.19
C ARG A 53 11.24 18.99 -7.92
N ASN A 54 10.06 19.02 -7.29
CA ASN A 54 9.38 20.27 -6.94
C ASN A 54 10.12 21.08 -5.86
N ARG A 55 10.76 20.41 -4.89
CA ARG A 55 11.62 21.09 -3.91
C ARG A 55 12.87 21.72 -4.55
N GLY A 56 13.45 21.06 -5.56
CA GLY A 56 14.59 21.59 -6.32
C GLY A 56 14.24 22.85 -7.12
N GLN A 57 13.03 22.93 -7.68
CA GLN A 57 12.60 24.11 -8.44
C GLN A 57 12.17 25.29 -7.56
N LYS A 58 11.66 25.05 -6.34
CA LYS A 58 11.25 26.13 -5.43
C LYS A 58 12.43 26.88 -4.77
N LYS A 59 13.66 26.39 -4.97
CA LYS A 59 14.91 27.04 -4.53
C LYS A 59 15.57 27.89 -5.62
N ARG A 60 15.01 27.95 -6.83
CA ARG A 60 15.44 28.86 -7.91
C ARG A 60 14.45 30.01 -8.03
#